data_AF-A0A5M6I9J7-F1
#
_entry.id   AF-A0A5M6I9J7-F1
#
_cell.length_a   1.000
_cell.length_b   1.000
_cell.length_c   1.000
_cell.angle_alpha   90.00
_cell.angle_beta   90.00
_cell.angle_gamma   90.00
#
_symmetry.space_group_name_H-M   'P 1'
#
loop_
_entity.id
_entity.type
_entity.pdbx_description
1 polymer ?
#
loop_
_entity_poly.entity_id
_entity_poly.type
_entity_poly.pdbx_seq_one_letter_code
_entity_poly.pdbx_strand_id
1 'polypeptide(L)'
;MKAKITEDPLDPKAVEHLVNTLAWRVSRRMTAAGARLVESADIRQEIWIAWTRARDSYDPTSKVPFGAYFWRGAMRHMNQWCRQMEQTDVKIFGLSLDDQLTDDASLHEVVEDTSVVSAEENVRLSERRSRVLAKLSPLARRFLELLESPPPELYAEIQALQDRMAWARERKVRGGRGSTTTRVTTAFVADVMGLDRMTRRTVYRELESWKSR
;
A
#
# COMPACT_ATOMS: atom_id res chain seq x y z
N MET A 1 -47.92 20.03 -13.51
CA MET A 1 -47.01 20.16 -14.67
C MET A 1 -46.04 19.00 -14.66
N LYS A 2 -46.13 18.07 -15.62
CA LYS A 2 -45.13 17.01 -15.83
C LYS A 2 -44.18 17.49 -16.92
N ALA A 3 -42.99 17.95 -16.55
CA ALA A 3 -41.95 18.22 -17.52
C ALA A 3 -41.55 16.88 -18.17
N LYS A 4 -41.70 16.79 -19.49
CA LYS A 4 -41.09 15.72 -20.29
C LYS A 4 -39.58 15.88 -20.17
N ILE A 5 -38.94 15.01 -19.41
CA ILE A 5 -37.49 14.88 -19.37
C ILE A 5 -37.12 14.17 -20.69
N THR A 6 -36.83 14.95 -21.72
CA THR A 6 -36.28 14.52 -23.01
C THR A 6 -34.76 14.67 -23.06
N GLU A 7 -34.11 14.81 -21.91
CA GLU A 7 -32.65 14.85 -21.78
C GLU A 7 -32.13 13.45 -21.46
N ASP A 8 -31.01 13.08 -22.06
CA ASP A 8 -30.32 11.82 -21.80
C ASP A 8 -30.17 11.66 -20.27
N PRO A 9 -30.73 10.61 -19.64
CA PRO A 9 -30.60 10.40 -18.21
C PRO A 9 -29.14 10.24 -17.75
N LEU A 10 -28.20 10.10 -18.70
CA LEU A 10 -26.77 10.03 -18.51
C LEU A 10 -26.05 11.36 -18.79
N ASP A 11 -26.75 12.45 -19.08
CA ASP A 11 -26.15 13.78 -19.20
C ASP A 11 -25.62 14.24 -17.83
N PRO A 12 -24.32 14.56 -17.69
CA PRO A 12 -23.75 15.12 -16.47
C PRO A 12 -24.55 16.31 -15.91
N LYS A 13 -25.09 17.18 -16.77
CA LYS A 13 -25.84 18.37 -16.35
C LYS A 13 -27.15 18.00 -15.66
N ALA A 14 -27.85 16.98 -16.16
CA ALA A 14 -29.09 16.50 -15.58
C ALA A 14 -28.88 15.89 -14.18
N VAL A 15 -27.68 15.40 -13.89
CA VAL A 15 -27.35 14.72 -12.62
C VAL A 15 -26.65 15.65 -11.62
N GLU A 16 -26.17 16.82 -12.04
CA GLU A 16 -25.47 17.78 -11.17
C GLU A 16 -26.27 18.18 -9.93
N HIS A 17 -27.59 18.39 -10.08
CA HIS A 17 -28.47 18.69 -8.94
C HIS A 17 -28.53 17.53 -7.93
N LEU A 18 -28.55 16.28 -8.42
CA LEU A 18 -28.54 15.08 -7.57
C LEU A 18 -27.20 14.93 -6.85
N VAL A 19 -26.08 15.17 -7.54
CA VAL A 19 -24.74 15.16 -6.95
C VAL A 19 -24.64 16.18 -5.83
N ASN A 20 -25.06 17.43 -6.07
CA ASN A 20 -25.01 18.49 -5.06
C ASN A 20 -25.90 18.18 -3.84
N THR A 21 -27.09 17.62 -4.07
CA THR A 21 -28.01 17.21 -3.00
C THR A 21 -27.41 16.08 -2.16
N LEU A 22 -26.80 15.09 -2.80
CA LEU A 22 -26.10 13.99 -2.13
C LEU A 22 -24.89 14.51 -1.34
N ALA A 23 -24.07 15.37 -1.94
CA ALA A 23 -22.88 15.93 -1.31
C ALA A 23 -23.22 16.69 -0.04
N TRP A 24 -24.26 17.54 -0.07
CA TRP A 24 -24.73 18.24 1.12
C TRP A 24 -25.22 17.29 2.22
N ARG A 25 -25.98 16.25 1.87
CA ARG A 25 -26.45 15.25 2.86
C ARG A 25 -25.30 14.47 3.49
N VAL A 26 -24.33 14.04 2.67
CA VAL A 26 -23.16 13.29 3.15
C VAL A 26 -22.28 14.19 4.01
N SER A 27 -22.05 15.44 3.59
CA SER A 27 -21.31 16.44 4.37
C SER A 27 -21.92 16.63 5.76
N ARG A 28 -23.24 16.88 5.85
CA ARG A 28 -23.91 16.98 7.16
C ARG A 28 -23.74 15.74 8.04
N ARG A 29 -23.80 14.55 7.44
CA ARG A 29 -23.60 13.30 8.16
C ARG A 29 -22.16 13.13 8.63
N MET A 30 -21.18 13.50 7.81
CA MET A 30 -19.75 13.45 8.17
C MET A 30 -19.42 14.44 9.28
N THR A 31 -19.93 15.68 9.21
CA THR A 31 -19.78 16.67 10.28
C THR A 31 -20.40 16.17 11.58
N ALA A 32 -21.59 15.55 11.54
CA ALA A 32 -22.24 14.97 12.71
C ALA A 32 -21.46 13.77 13.30
N ALA A 33 -20.72 13.04 12.46
CA ALA A 33 -19.82 11.96 12.88
C ALA A 33 -18.45 12.45 13.36
N GLY A 34 -18.17 13.76 13.34
CA GLY A 34 -16.91 14.34 13.79
C GLY A 34 -15.79 14.38 12.74
N ALA A 35 -16.06 13.96 11.50
CA ALA A 35 -15.10 14.00 10.38
C ALA A 35 -14.98 15.42 9.81
N ARG A 36 -14.35 16.32 10.59
CA ARG A 36 -14.23 17.76 10.27
C ARG A 36 -13.20 18.08 9.18
N LEU A 37 -12.31 17.13 8.88
CA LEU A 37 -11.23 17.31 7.91
C LEU A 37 -11.68 17.10 6.45
N VAL A 38 -12.89 16.59 6.24
CA VAL A 38 -13.37 16.28 4.89
C VAL A 38 -14.02 17.51 4.27
N GLU A 39 -13.42 18.02 3.20
CA GLU A 39 -13.98 19.18 2.50
C GLU A 39 -15.18 18.79 1.65
N SER A 40 -16.10 19.75 1.46
CA SER A 40 -17.27 19.55 0.60
C SER A 40 -16.91 19.25 -0.86
N ALA A 41 -15.74 19.73 -1.32
CA ALA A 41 -15.20 19.46 -2.65
C ALA A 41 -14.82 17.98 -2.81
N ASP A 42 -14.15 17.38 -1.82
CA ASP A 42 -13.77 15.96 -1.84
C ASP A 42 -15.00 15.05 -1.90
N ILE A 43 -16.00 15.35 -1.07
CA ILE A 43 -17.27 14.64 -1.05
C ILE A 43 -17.94 14.69 -2.43
N ARG A 44 -17.93 15.87 -3.06
CA ARG A 44 -18.50 16.04 -4.40
C ARG A 44 -17.72 15.23 -5.44
N GLN A 45 -16.40 15.24 -5.39
CA GLN A 45 -15.54 14.48 -6.30
C GLN A 45 -15.78 12.97 -6.17
N GLU A 46 -15.89 12.46 -4.95
CA GLU A 46 -16.18 11.04 -4.71
C GLU A 46 -17.57 10.63 -5.21
N ILE A 47 -18.57 11.51 -5.10
CA ILE A 47 -19.90 11.25 -5.68
C ILE A 47 -19.84 11.24 -7.22
N TRP A 48 -19.01 12.08 -7.84
CA TRP A 48 -18.77 12.02 -9.29
C TRP A 48 -18.09 10.71 -9.72
N ILE A 49 -17.15 10.19 -8.92
CA ILE A 49 -16.57 8.86 -9.15
C ILE A 49 -17.63 7.75 -9.03
N ALA A 50 -18.55 7.86 -8.07
CA ALA A 50 -19.67 6.93 -7.97
C ALA A 50 -20.62 7.03 -9.18
N TRP A 51 -20.80 8.23 -9.73
CA TRP A 51 -21.62 8.46 -10.92
C TRP A 51 -21.02 7.83 -12.16
N THR A 52 -19.72 7.98 -12.42
CA THR A 52 -19.06 7.36 -13.58
C THR A 52 -19.19 5.84 -13.54
N ARG A 53 -18.97 5.24 -12.36
CA ARG A 53 -19.19 3.80 -12.15
C ARG A 53 -20.64 3.39 -12.41
N ALA A 54 -21.60 4.15 -11.88
CA ALA A 54 -23.01 3.86 -12.07
C ALA A 54 -23.43 3.97 -13.54
N ARG A 55 -22.94 4.98 -14.27
CA ARG A 55 -23.18 5.17 -15.70
C ARG A 55 -22.67 3.97 -16.50
N ASP A 56 -21.43 3.55 -16.24
CA ASP A 56 -20.78 2.47 -17.00
C ASP A 56 -21.42 1.10 -16.72
N SER A 57 -22.06 0.91 -15.57
CA SER A 57 -22.73 -0.34 -15.18
C SER A 57 -24.26 -0.29 -15.25
N TYR A 58 -24.85 0.81 -15.71
CA TYR A 58 -26.31 0.94 -15.76
C TYR A 58 -26.90 0.14 -16.91
N ASP A 59 -27.93 -0.65 -16.59
CA ASP A 59 -28.71 -1.38 -17.58
C ASP A 59 -30.02 -0.61 -17.87
N PRO A 60 -30.17 -0.03 -19.08
CA PRO A 60 -31.38 0.72 -19.45
C PRO A 60 -32.61 -0.18 -19.61
N THR A 61 -32.44 -1.51 -19.72
CA THR A 61 -33.57 -2.45 -19.76
C THR A 61 -34.14 -2.74 -18.37
N SER A 62 -33.36 -2.45 -17.32
CA SER A 62 -33.86 -2.47 -15.95
C SER A 62 -34.92 -1.38 -15.81
N LYS A 63 -36.15 -1.74 -15.42
CA LYS A 63 -37.29 -0.80 -15.25
C LYS A 63 -37.07 0.22 -14.12
N VAL A 64 -35.83 0.39 -13.65
CA VAL A 64 -35.42 1.27 -12.57
C VAL A 64 -34.86 2.55 -13.17
N PRO A 65 -35.37 3.73 -12.81
CA PRO A 65 -34.83 4.99 -13.31
C PRO A 65 -33.38 5.19 -12.84
N PHE A 66 -32.51 5.70 -13.72
CA PHE A 66 -31.08 5.90 -13.44
C PHE A 66 -30.84 6.65 -12.12
N GLY A 67 -31.58 7.72 -11.84
CA GLY A 67 -31.43 8.48 -10.60
C GLY A 67 -31.60 7.64 -9.33
N ALA A 68 -32.53 6.67 -9.31
CA ALA A 68 -32.72 5.77 -8.16
C ALA A 68 -31.59 4.74 -8.06
N TYR A 69 -31.15 4.21 -9.20
CA TYR A 69 -30.00 3.30 -9.28
C TYR A 69 -28.71 3.98 -8.79
N PHE A 70 -28.41 5.17 -9.33
CA PHE A 70 -27.29 6.01 -8.95
C PHE A 70 -27.33 6.38 -7.47
N TRP A 71 -28.46 6.85 -6.95
CA TRP A 71 -28.60 7.22 -5.54
C TRP A 71 -28.16 6.09 -4.60
N ARG A 72 -28.64 4.87 -4.87
CA ARG A 72 -28.28 3.68 -4.07
C ARG A 72 -26.79 3.34 -4.21
N GLY A 73 -26.25 3.40 -5.42
CA GLY A 73 -24.83 3.17 -5.70
C GLY A 73 -23.92 4.17 -4.99
N ALA A 74 -24.23 5.46 -5.11
CA ALA A 74 -23.51 6.56 -4.48
C ALA A 74 -23.51 6.44 -2.96
N MET A 75 -24.67 6.20 -2.33
CA MET A 75 -24.73 6.03 -0.88
C MET A 75 -23.92 4.82 -0.38
N ARG A 76 -23.91 3.72 -1.14
CA ARG A 76 -23.06 2.55 -0.81
C ARG A 76 -21.57 2.90 -0.94
N HIS A 77 -21.19 3.57 -2.02
CA HIS A 77 -19.81 4.05 -2.25
C HIS A 77 -19.36 4.96 -1.12
N MET A 78 -20.15 5.97 -0.76
CA MET A 78 -19.81 6.90 0.33
C MET A 78 -19.70 6.18 1.68
N ASN A 79 -20.59 5.23 1.99
CA ASN A 79 -20.46 4.45 3.22
C ASN A 79 -19.17 3.62 3.27
N GLN A 80 -18.75 3.07 2.13
CA GLN A 80 -17.49 2.33 2.03
C GLN A 80 -16.30 3.26 2.17
N TRP A 81 -16.32 4.40 1.49
CA TRP A 81 -15.29 5.42 1.58
C TRP A 81 -15.14 5.96 3.01
N CYS A 82 -16.24 6.28 3.70
CA CYS A 82 -16.21 6.65 5.13
C CYS A 82 -15.49 5.60 5.99
N ARG A 83 -15.78 4.31 5.80
CA ARG A 83 -15.11 3.23 6.57
C ARG A 83 -13.62 3.12 6.24
N GLN A 84 -13.23 3.38 5.00
CA GLN A 84 -11.82 3.40 4.60
C GLN A 84 -11.09 4.59 5.22
N MET A 85 -11.73 5.75 5.28
CA MET A 85 -11.20 6.92 5.99
C MET A 85 -11.06 6.63 7.47
N GLU A 86 -12.08 6.10 8.15
CA GLU A 86 -12.00 5.71 9.56
C GLU A 86 -10.84 4.75 9.84
N GLN A 87 -10.60 3.75 8.97
CA GLN A 87 -9.47 2.83 9.12
C GLN A 87 -8.10 3.48 8.90
N THR A 88 -8.05 4.61 8.19
CA THR A 88 -6.83 5.36 7.89
C THR A 88 -6.59 6.44 8.95
N ASP A 89 -7.62 7.20 9.31
CA ASP A 89 -7.60 8.28 10.30
C ASP A 89 -7.42 7.76 11.72
N VAL A 90 -7.99 6.60 12.08
CA VAL A 90 -7.71 5.95 13.38
C VAL A 90 -6.24 5.58 13.54
N LYS A 91 -5.46 5.53 12.45
CA LYS A 91 -4.02 5.25 12.52
C LYS A 91 -3.14 6.47 12.66
N ILE A 92 -3.59 7.67 12.25
CA ILE A 92 -2.71 8.84 12.19
C ILE A 92 -3.54 10.12 12.41
N PHE A 93 -3.76 10.51 13.67
CA PHE A 93 -3.88 11.93 13.97
C PHE A 93 -2.49 12.53 13.77
N GLY A 94 -2.20 12.93 12.53
CA GLY A 94 -0.97 13.63 12.20
C GLY A 94 -1.07 15.04 12.76
N LEU A 95 -0.28 15.35 13.77
CA LEU A 95 -0.01 16.74 14.11
C LEU A 95 0.88 17.32 13.02
N SER A 96 0.67 18.59 12.67
CA SER A 96 1.58 19.24 11.73
C SER A 96 2.95 19.36 12.39
N LEU A 97 4.01 19.06 11.64
CA LEU A 97 5.38 19.26 12.11
C LEU A 97 5.71 20.75 12.30
N ASP A 98 4.91 21.62 11.68
CA ASP A 98 4.99 23.07 11.80
C ASP A 98 4.08 23.62 12.92
N ASP A 99 3.31 22.77 13.61
CA ASP A 99 2.53 23.22 14.76
C ASP A 99 3.50 23.68 15.85
N GLN A 100 3.30 24.92 16.33
CA GLN A 100 4.03 25.46 17.46
C GLN A 100 3.67 24.66 18.72
N LEU A 101 4.66 23.98 19.29
CA LEU A 101 4.49 23.22 20.52
C LEU A 101 4.67 24.14 21.74
N THR A 102 5.58 25.11 21.61
CA THR A 102 5.85 26.19 22.57
C THR A 102 6.13 27.49 21.82
N ASP A 103 6.21 28.62 22.53
CA ASP A 103 6.47 29.94 21.94
C ASP A 103 7.81 30.00 21.17
N ASP A 104 8.74 29.10 21.47
CA ASP A 104 10.10 29.09 20.91
C ASP A 104 10.46 27.82 20.12
N ALA A 105 9.59 26.80 20.03
CA ALA A 105 9.91 25.54 19.35
C ALA A 105 8.73 24.93 18.59
N SER A 106 9.01 24.49 17.37
CA SER A 106 8.10 23.71 16.51
C SER A 106 8.29 22.22 16.68
N LEU A 107 7.23 21.44 16.42
CA LEU A 107 7.24 19.98 16.61
C LEU A 107 8.40 19.28 15.87
N HIS A 108 8.79 19.75 14.67
CA HIS A 108 9.90 19.16 13.91
C HIS A 108 11.28 19.26 14.58
N GLU A 109 11.48 20.21 15.50
CA GLU A 109 12.76 20.37 16.21
C GLU A 109 12.91 19.36 17.34
N VAL A 110 11.80 18.82 17.83
CA VAL A 110 11.74 17.87 18.97
C VAL A 110 11.73 16.42 18.48
N VAL A 111 11.32 16.17 17.24
CA VAL A 111 11.28 14.82 16.68
C VAL A 111 12.70 14.36 16.35
N GLU A 112 13.23 13.46 17.17
CA GLU A 112 14.53 12.82 16.95
C GLU A 112 14.51 11.98 15.67
N ASP A 113 15.56 12.12 14.85
CA ASP A 113 15.76 11.27 13.68
C ASP A 113 16.20 9.87 14.10
N THR A 114 15.23 9.01 14.34
CA THR A 114 15.45 7.59 14.65
C THR A 114 16.05 6.77 13.51
N SER A 115 16.20 7.34 12.31
CA SER A 115 16.86 6.66 11.19
C SER A 115 18.39 6.75 11.26
N VAL A 116 18.92 7.73 12.00
CA VAL A 116 20.37 7.90 12.17
C VAL A 116 20.85 7.01 13.30
N VAL A 117 21.37 5.84 12.93
CA VAL A 117 22.08 4.96 13.87
C VAL A 117 23.33 5.71 14.37
N SER A 118 23.45 5.88 15.68
CA SER A 118 24.60 6.54 16.30
C SER A 118 25.92 5.91 15.84
N ALA A 119 26.98 6.71 15.71
CA ALA A 119 28.31 6.22 15.37
C ALA A 119 28.78 5.12 16.36
N GLU A 120 28.44 5.26 17.65
CA GLU A 120 28.74 4.26 18.66
C GLU A 120 27.96 2.96 18.43
N GLU A 121 26.68 3.07 18.07
CA GLU A 121 25.84 1.91 17.77
C GLU A 121 26.34 1.19 16.52
N ASN A 122 26.76 1.92 15.48
CA ASN A 122 27.38 1.34 14.29
C ASN A 122 28.66 0.56 14.61
N VAL A 123 29.53 1.08 15.49
CA VAL A 123 30.72 0.36 15.95
C VAL A 123 30.32 -0.91 16.71
N ARG A 124 29.38 -0.82 17.65
CA ARG A 124 28.87 -1.98 18.40
C ARG A 124 28.26 -3.04 17.49
N LEU A 125 27.49 -2.64 16.48
CA LEU A 125 26.90 -3.53 15.47
C LEU A 125 28.00 -4.20 14.63
N SER A 126 29.01 -3.45 14.19
CA SER A 126 30.15 -3.97 13.44
C SER A 126 30.97 -4.99 14.23
N GLU A 127 31.24 -4.71 15.51
CA GLU A 127 31.93 -5.65 16.40
C GLU A 127 31.10 -6.91 16.66
N ARG A 128 29.80 -6.75 16.95
CA ARG A 128 28.89 -7.89 17.15
C ARG A 128 28.84 -8.75 15.89
N ARG A 129 28.73 -8.14 14.71
CA ARG A 129 28.77 -8.82 13.42
C ARG A 129 30.07 -9.61 13.26
N SER A 130 31.22 -9.00 13.50
CA SER A 130 32.53 -9.64 13.39
C SER A 130 32.66 -10.84 14.35
N ARG A 131 32.16 -10.72 15.58
CA ARG A 131 32.16 -11.81 16.57
C ARG A 131 31.25 -12.98 16.17
N VAL A 132 30.09 -12.70 15.56
CA VAL A 132 29.18 -13.74 15.05
C VAL A 132 29.81 -14.44 13.85
N LEU A 133 30.32 -13.69 12.87
CA LEU A 133 30.98 -14.24 11.68
C LEU A 133 32.17 -15.14 12.02
N ALA A 134 32.93 -14.84 13.06
CA ALA A 134 34.06 -15.66 13.51
C ALA A 134 33.63 -17.02 14.10
N LYS A 135 32.37 -17.16 14.54
CA LYS A 135 31.85 -18.37 15.19
C LYS A 135 30.95 -19.21 14.27
N LEU A 136 30.55 -18.67 13.13
CA LEU A 136 29.77 -19.39 12.13
C LEU A 136 30.65 -20.40 11.39
N SER A 137 30.04 -21.51 11.00
CA SER A 137 30.62 -22.46 10.06
C SER A 137 30.99 -21.76 8.75
N PRO A 138 32.04 -22.20 8.04
CA PRO A 138 32.47 -21.57 6.78
C PRO A 138 31.33 -21.48 5.75
N LEU A 139 30.44 -22.47 5.73
CA LEU A 139 29.29 -22.51 4.84
C LEU A 139 28.22 -21.47 5.25
N ALA A 140 27.85 -21.39 6.53
CA ALA A 140 26.90 -20.39 7.02
C ALA A 140 27.43 -18.96 6.87
N ARG A 141 28.73 -18.76 7.05
CA ARG A 141 29.40 -17.48 6.79
C ARG A 141 29.28 -17.06 5.33
N ARG A 142 29.65 -17.94 4.38
CA ARG A 142 29.52 -17.64 2.94
C ARG A 142 28.06 -17.37 2.53
N PHE A 143 27.12 -18.11 3.12
CA PHE A 143 25.69 -17.88 2.91
C PHE A 143 25.26 -16.48 3.35
N LEU A 144 25.74 -16.00 4.51
CA LEU A 144 25.44 -14.67 5.03
C LEU A 144 26.12 -13.57 4.19
N GLU A 145 27.38 -13.76 3.81
CA GLU A 145 28.13 -12.84 2.94
C GLU A 145 27.43 -12.65 1.59
N LEU A 146 26.91 -13.71 0.97
CA LEU A 146 26.12 -13.64 -0.27
C LEU A 146 24.77 -12.93 -0.08
N LEU A 147 24.18 -13.01 1.10
CA LEU A 147 22.90 -12.36 1.40
C LEU A 147 23.09 -10.85 1.63
N GLU A 148 24.21 -10.47 2.26
CA GLU A 148 24.50 -9.08 2.64
C GLU A 148 25.14 -8.28 1.51
N SER A 149 26.12 -8.86 0.83
CA SER A 149 26.80 -8.27 -0.32
C SER A 149 26.72 -9.23 -1.51
N PRO A 150 25.51 -9.39 -2.10
CA PRO A 150 25.33 -10.24 -3.26
C PRO A 150 26.19 -9.72 -4.43
N PRO A 151 26.93 -10.60 -5.11
CA PRO A 151 27.74 -10.21 -6.24
C PRO A 151 26.84 -9.77 -7.42
N PRO A 152 27.33 -8.90 -8.32
CA PRO A 152 26.52 -8.29 -9.38
C PRO A 152 25.87 -9.32 -10.31
N GLU A 153 26.47 -10.50 -10.47
CA GLU A 153 25.94 -11.61 -11.25
C GLU A 153 24.58 -12.11 -10.71
N LEU A 154 24.37 -12.11 -9.38
CA LEU A 154 23.08 -12.49 -8.79
C LEU A 154 21.98 -11.50 -9.14
N TYR A 155 22.31 -10.20 -9.18
CA TYR A 155 21.35 -9.19 -9.59
C TYR A 155 20.97 -9.32 -11.06
N ALA A 156 21.94 -9.64 -11.93
CA ALA A 156 21.68 -9.90 -13.34
C ALA A 156 20.71 -11.07 -13.53
N GLU A 157 20.86 -12.14 -12.72
CA GLU A 157 19.96 -13.29 -12.78
C GLU A 157 18.55 -12.98 -12.25
N ILE A 158 18.44 -12.21 -11.16
CA ILE A 158 17.14 -11.73 -10.67
C ILE A 158 16.46 -10.85 -11.73
N GLN A 159 17.21 -9.96 -12.39
CA GLN A 159 16.68 -9.13 -13.46
C GLN A 159 16.19 -9.98 -14.64
N ALA A 160 16.97 -10.97 -15.07
CA ALA A 160 16.58 -11.89 -16.13
C ALA A 160 15.30 -12.68 -15.78
N LEU A 161 15.12 -13.07 -14.52
CA LEU A 161 13.88 -13.68 -14.04
C LEU A 161 12.70 -12.69 -14.08
N GLN A 162 12.92 -11.43 -13.72
CA GLN A 162 11.91 -10.38 -13.80
C GLN A 162 11.47 -10.11 -15.23
N ASP A 163 12.41 -10.01 -16.17
CA ASP A 163 12.13 -9.78 -17.58
C ASP A 163 11.35 -10.96 -18.18
N ARG A 164 11.76 -12.20 -17.86
CA ARG A 164 11.05 -13.41 -18.28
C ARG A 164 9.62 -13.45 -17.74
N MET A 165 9.41 -13.04 -16.49
CA MET A 165 8.08 -12.99 -15.87
C MET A 165 7.22 -11.84 -16.41
N ALA A 166 7.81 -10.69 -16.73
CA ALA A 166 7.13 -9.58 -17.38
C ALA A 166 6.63 -10.00 -18.77
N TRP A 167 7.50 -10.63 -19.56
CA TRP A 167 7.16 -11.20 -20.87
C TRP A 167 6.04 -12.25 -20.76
N ALA A 168 6.10 -13.15 -19.78
CA ALA A 168 5.07 -14.17 -19.57
C ALA A 168 3.71 -13.58 -19.18
N ARG A 169 3.72 -12.48 -18.40
CA ARG A 169 2.52 -11.72 -18.02
C ARG A 169 1.87 -11.05 -19.23
N GLU A 170 2.66 -10.37 -20.04
CA GLU A 170 2.20 -9.70 -21.26
C GLU A 170 1.50 -10.70 -22.20
N ARG A 171 2.07 -11.90 -22.36
CA ARG A 171 1.53 -12.95 -23.24
C ARG A 171 0.44 -13.81 -22.60
N LYS A 172 0.00 -13.48 -21.37
CA LYS A 172 -1.03 -14.22 -20.62
C LYS A 172 -0.76 -15.74 -20.55
N VAL A 173 0.52 -16.13 -20.52
CA VAL A 173 0.91 -17.54 -20.43
C VAL A 173 0.45 -18.11 -19.08
N ARG A 174 -0.12 -19.31 -19.10
CA ARG A 174 -0.60 -20.01 -17.90
C ARG A 174 0.60 -20.27 -16.97
N GLY A 175 0.74 -19.44 -15.92
CA GLY A 175 1.91 -19.42 -15.04
C GLY A 175 2.51 -18.02 -14.81
N GLY A 176 2.21 -17.04 -15.68
CA GLY A 176 2.68 -15.65 -15.54
C GLY A 176 2.12 -14.89 -14.34
N ARG A 177 1.21 -15.48 -13.54
CA ARG A 177 0.67 -14.86 -12.32
C ARG A 177 1.54 -15.10 -11.08
N GLY A 178 2.70 -15.75 -11.22
CA GLY A 178 3.63 -15.98 -10.11
C GLY A 178 4.20 -14.68 -9.55
N SER A 179 4.34 -14.61 -8.23
CA SER A 179 5.11 -13.55 -7.56
C SER A 179 6.56 -13.67 -8.00
N THR A 180 7.11 -12.62 -8.60
CA THR A 180 8.54 -12.58 -8.93
C THR A 180 9.29 -12.03 -7.74
N THR A 181 10.38 -12.67 -7.35
CA THR A 181 11.23 -12.21 -6.27
C THR A 181 11.93 -10.91 -6.69
N THR A 182 11.57 -9.79 -6.07
CA THR A 182 12.17 -8.48 -6.36
C THR A 182 13.50 -8.25 -5.64
N ARG A 183 13.86 -9.13 -4.69
CA ARG A 183 15.00 -8.97 -3.79
C ARG A 183 15.77 -10.29 -3.66
N VAL A 184 17.05 -10.23 -3.34
CA VAL A 184 17.81 -11.43 -2.97
C VAL A 184 17.19 -12.01 -1.69
N THR A 185 16.69 -13.25 -1.76
CA THR A 185 16.07 -13.93 -0.61
C THR A 185 16.96 -15.07 -0.12
N THR A 186 16.78 -15.47 1.13
CA THR A 186 17.47 -16.64 1.71
C THR A 186 17.18 -17.94 0.97
N ALA A 187 16.03 -18.04 0.31
CA ALA A 187 15.70 -19.17 -0.56
C ALA A 187 16.53 -19.13 -1.84
N PHE A 188 16.57 -17.98 -2.51
CA PHE A 188 17.34 -17.80 -3.74
C PHE A 188 18.84 -18.04 -3.52
N VAL A 189 19.43 -17.51 -2.43
CA VAL A 189 20.83 -17.76 -2.10
C VAL A 189 21.09 -19.24 -1.84
N ALA A 190 20.18 -19.94 -1.16
CA ALA A 190 20.31 -21.38 -0.90
C ALA A 190 20.29 -22.19 -2.20
N ASP A 191 19.41 -21.81 -3.14
CA ASP A 191 19.28 -22.47 -4.44
C ASP A 191 20.53 -22.22 -5.30
N VAL A 192 21.06 -20.98 -5.33
CA VAL A 192 22.31 -20.66 -6.05
C VAL A 192 23.51 -21.40 -5.46
N MET A 193 23.58 -21.53 -4.14
CA MET A 193 24.63 -22.31 -3.48
C MET A 193 24.46 -23.82 -3.65
N GLY A 194 23.38 -24.29 -4.28
CA GLY A 194 23.10 -25.71 -4.47
C GLY A 194 22.87 -26.46 -3.16
N LEU A 195 22.37 -25.77 -2.12
CA LEU A 195 22.19 -26.38 -0.80
C LEU A 195 20.99 -27.33 -0.83
N ASP A 196 21.22 -28.58 -0.42
CA ASP A 196 20.15 -29.53 -0.22
C ASP A 196 19.26 -29.13 0.98
N ARG A 197 18.09 -29.77 1.08
CA ARG A 197 17.10 -29.44 2.12
C ARG A 197 17.66 -29.62 3.54
N MET A 198 18.53 -30.60 3.76
CA MET A 198 19.11 -30.88 5.06
C MET A 198 20.17 -29.86 5.43
N THR A 199 21.08 -29.53 4.53
CA THR A 199 22.12 -28.49 4.73
C THR A 199 21.48 -27.14 4.95
N ARG A 200 20.45 -26.79 4.18
CA ARG A 200 19.67 -25.56 4.38
C ARG A 200 19.10 -25.45 5.80
N ARG A 201 18.56 -26.55 6.33
CA ARG A 201 18.06 -26.60 7.73
C ARG A 201 19.17 -26.42 8.75
N THR A 202 20.33 -27.02 8.52
CA THR A 202 21.50 -26.88 9.40
C THR A 202 21.97 -25.43 9.45
N VAL A 203 22.14 -24.79 8.29
CA VAL A 203 22.52 -23.37 8.18
C VAL A 203 21.50 -22.47 8.86
N TYR A 204 20.20 -22.68 8.61
CA TYR A 204 19.16 -21.86 9.22
C TYR A 204 19.10 -22.02 10.74
N ARG A 205 19.24 -23.23 11.25
CA ARG A 205 19.31 -23.48 12.70
C ARG A 205 20.52 -22.81 13.34
N GLU A 206 21.67 -22.87 12.67
CA GLU A 206 22.88 -22.20 13.11
C GLU A 206 22.67 -20.68 13.18
N LEU A 207 22.16 -20.06 12.12
CA LEU A 207 21.85 -18.63 12.09
C LEU A 207 20.79 -18.22 13.13
N GLU A 208 19.75 -19.03 13.32
CA GLU A 208 18.70 -18.77 14.30
C GLU A 208 19.21 -18.84 15.74
N SER A 209 20.14 -19.75 16.04
CA SER A 209 20.77 -19.87 17.36
C SER A 209 21.57 -18.63 17.79
N TRP A 210 22.00 -17.81 16.82
CA TRP A 210 22.71 -16.55 17.06
C TRP A 210 21.79 -15.34 17.06
N LYS A 211 20.61 -15.43 16.44
CA LYS A 211 19.60 -14.36 16.48
C LYS A 211 18.98 -14.21 17.87
N SER A 212 18.89 -15.31 18.63
CA SER A 212 18.29 -15.35 19.96
C SER A 212 19.24 -15.02 21.12
N ARG A 213 20.50 -14.66 20.84
CA ARG A 213 21.54 -14.28 21.81
C ARG A 213 21.96 -12.82 21.63
#